data_AF-A0A5S3XZR2-F1
#
_entry.id   AF-A0A5S3XZR2-F1
#
_cell.length_a   1.000
_cell.length_b   1.000
_cell.length_c   1.000
_cell.angle_alpha   90.00
_cell.angle_beta   90.00
_cell.angle_gamma   90.00
#
_symmetry.space_group_name_H-M   'P 1'
#
loop_
_entity.id
_entity.type
_entity.pdbx_description
1 polymer ?
#
loop_
_entity_poly.entity_id
_entity_poly.type
_entity_poly.pdbx_seq_one_letter_code
_entity_poly.pdbx_strand_id
1 'polypeptide(L)'
;MVDTGVTAAGVATAGIALIPGKVADKALEPAVKKLDDIADAAQTTLTQAAKKAAREMDLHKVACFKKNKKGTDAEYDRQLKGQQDGINDMTVKEYLDNREAYNKIGRKGTGSAQQKARDNFESKLFNKYKKELRKTDRLRGEELESRANFLAKRDMKTLNALHNPDMIAGGYDNVVDLGDASVNKSIGSQWKNNGKDDAGNKLISSRVEAMDTQAKKALEELGPDAKMNVDLHRCK
;
A
#
# COMPACT_ATOMS: atom_id res chain seq x y z
N MET A 1 -5.38 23.24 8.17
CA MET A 1 -3.98 23.02 8.56
C MET A 1 -4.02 22.60 10.01
N VAL A 2 -4.14 21.29 10.20
CA VAL A 2 -3.13 20.39 10.78
C VAL A 2 -3.20 20.43 12.30
N ASP A 3 -4.03 19.53 12.80
CA ASP A 3 -4.08 18.98 14.16
C ASP A 3 -4.16 17.46 13.89
N THR A 4 -3.38 16.54 14.44
CA THR A 4 -2.63 16.44 15.69
C THR A 4 -1.36 15.64 15.41
N GLY A 5 -0.18 16.22 15.63
CA GLY A 5 1.07 15.47 15.66
C GLY A 5 1.26 14.86 17.04
N VAL A 6 1.33 13.53 17.10
CA VAL A 6 1.58 12.73 18.30
C VAL A 6 2.74 13.33 19.09
N THR A 7 2.43 13.78 20.30
CA THR A 7 3.40 14.26 21.28
C THR A 7 4.33 13.11 21.63
N ALA A 8 5.57 13.18 21.14
CA ALA A 8 6.65 12.33 21.60
C ALA A 8 6.76 12.50 23.12
N ALA A 9 6.61 11.38 23.84
CA ALA A 9 6.72 11.32 25.28
C ALA A 9 8.03 11.99 25.72
N GLY A 10 7.89 12.97 26.61
CA GLY A 10 9.00 13.72 27.16
C GLY A 10 10.01 12.78 27.81
N VAL A 11 11.23 12.79 27.28
CA VAL A 11 12.40 12.37 28.04
C VAL A 11 12.51 13.38 29.19
N ALA A 12 12.14 12.94 30.39
CA ALA A 12 12.38 13.70 31.60
C ALA A 12 13.89 13.74 31.84
N THR A 13 14.56 14.76 31.30
CA THR A 13 15.92 15.11 31.68
C THR A 13 15.88 15.64 33.10
N ALA A 14 16.11 14.74 34.06
CA ALA A 14 16.41 15.12 35.43
C ALA A 14 17.74 15.87 35.44
N GLY A 15 17.67 17.19 35.35
CA GLY A 15 18.82 18.07 35.54
C GLY A 15 19.30 17.97 36.99
N ILE A 16 20.32 17.15 37.22
CA ILE A 16 21.06 17.18 38.48
C ILE A 16 21.96 18.41 38.44
N ALA A 17 21.57 19.45 39.19
CA ALA A 17 22.43 20.59 39.48
C ALA A 17 23.67 20.09 40.26
N LEU A 18 24.83 20.09 39.60
CA LEU A 18 26.12 19.74 40.19
C LEU A 18 26.54 20.86 41.16
N ILE A 19 26.36 20.63 42.46
CA ILE A 19 27.02 21.38 43.52
C ILE A 19 28.46 20.85 43.62
N PRO A 20 29.51 21.69 43.50
CA PRO A 20 30.89 21.21 43.52
C PRO A 20 31.32 20.90 44.95
N GLY A 21 31.24 19.64 45.33
CA GLY A 21 31.77 19.09 46.58
C GLY A 21 32.43 17.76 46.30
N LYS A 22 33.76 17.71 46.40
CA LYS A 22 34.52 16.46 46.38
C LYS A 22 33.99 15.56 47.50
N VAL A 23 33.90 14.25 47.23
CA VAL A 23 33.43 13.15 48.12
C VAL A 23 31.96 12.74 47.91
N ALA A 24 31.64 12.13 46.76
CA ALA A 24 30.46 11.24 46.61
C ALA A 24 30.54 10.20 45.48
N ASP A 25 31.66 10.11 44.73
CA ASP A 25 31.67 9.32 43.48
C ASP A 25 31.50 7.81 43.71
N LYS A 26 32.06 7.25 44.79
CA LYS A 26 32.07 5.78 45.01
C LYS A 26 30.74 5.17 45.46
N ALA A 27 29.79 5.98 45.93
CA ALA A 27 28.50 5.49 46.44
C ALA A 27 27.39 5.50 45.36
N LEU A 28 27.59 6.25 44.26
CA LEU A 28 26.61 6.40 43.18
C LEU A 28 26.88 5.48 41.99
N GLU A 29 28.13 5.00 41.82
CA GLU A 29 28.51 4.05 40.75
C GLU A 29 27.58 2.83 40.61
N PRO A 30 27.13 2.16 41.70
CA PRO A 30 26.26 0.99 41.56
C PRO A 30 24.86 1.35 41.04
N ALA A 31 24.38 2.56 41.35
CA ALA A 31 23.06 3.04 40.95
C ALA A 31 23.08 3.51 39.48
N VAL A 32 24.14 4.20 39.06
CA VAL A 32 24.34 4.64 37.67
C VAL A 32 24.48 3.43 36.75
N LYS A 33 25.29 2.44 37.13
CA LYS A 33 25.47 1.21 36.34
C LYS A 33 24.16 0.43 36.14
N LYS A 34 23.31 0.35 37.17
CA LYS A 34 21.98 -0.27 37.04
C LYS A 34 21.06 0.48 36.08
N LEU A 35 21.15 1.81 36.03
CA LEU A 35 20.36 2.62 35.10
C LEU A 35 20.85 2.44 33.66
N ASP A 36 22.16 2.37 33.44
CA ASP A 36 22.74 2.08 32.13
C ASP A 36 22.37 0.67 31.65
N ASP A 37 22.46 -0.34 32.51
CA ASP A 37 22.06 -1.73 32.18
C ASP A 37 20.56 -1.82 31.82
N ILE A 38 19.70 -1.06 32.50
CA ILE A 38 18.26 -0.98 32.20
C ILE A 38 18.02 -0.25 30.87
N ALA A 39 18.75 0.84 30.61
CA ALA A 39 18.66 1.58 29.36
C ALA A 39 19.13 0.73 28.17
N ASP A 40 20.23 -0.01 28.31
CA ASP A 40 20.75 -0.93 27.30
C ASP A 40 19.80 -2.11 27.06
N ALA A 41 19.19 -2.65 28.11
CA ALA A 41 18.16 -3.68 27.99
C ALA A 41 16.90 -3.16 27.29
N ALA A 42 16.45 -1.94 27.60
CA ALA A 42 15.32 -1.31 26.94
C ALA A 42 15.63 -0.99 25.47
N GLN A 43 16.81 -0.46 25.17
CA GLN A 43 17.30 -0.19 23.82
C GLN A 43 17.37 -1.49 23.02
N THR A 44 17.93 -2.56 23.60
CA THR A 44 18.03 -3.88 22.98
C THR A 44 16.65 -4.48 22.70
N THR A 45 15.71 -4.34 23.64
CA THR A 45 14.34 -4.83 23.48
C THR A 45 13.59 -4.07 22.39
N LEU A 46 13.74 -2.74 22.31
CA LEU A 46 13.18 -1.92 21.24
C LEU A 46 13.82 -2.25 19.89
N THR A 47 15.12 -2.50 19.85
CA THR A 47 15.84 -2.86 18.62
C THR A 47 15.44 -4.24 18.13
N GLN A 48 15.25 -5.21 19.03
CA GLN A 48 14.73 -6.53 18.69
C GLN A 48 13.25 -6.49 18.29
N ALA A 49 12.43 -5.66 18.95
CA ALA A 49 11.05 -5.41 18.55
C ALA A 49 10.98 -4.75 17.16
N ALA A 50 11.86 -3.79 16.85
CA ALA A 50 11.99 -3.18 15.53
C ALA A 50 12.48 -4.17 14.46
N LYS A 51 13.43 -5.06 14.80
CA LYS A 51 13.90 -6.16 13.93
C LYS A 51 12.85 -7.26 13.72
N LYS A 52 11.94 -7.43 14.68
CA LYS A 52 10.76 -8.28 14.58
C LYS A 52 9.65 -7.59 13.78
N ALA A 53 9.58 -6.26 13.82
CA ALA A 53 8.58 -5.43 13.16
C ALA A 53 8.83 -5.17 11.65
N ALA A 54 9.92 -5.65 11.07
CA ALA A 54 10.14 -5.54 9.62
C ALA A 54 10.97 -6.71 9.08
N ARG A 55 10.47 -7.94 9.26
CA ARG A 55 10.89 -9.06 8.41
C ARG A 55 10.02 -9.03 7.17
N GLU A 56 10.61 -9.04 5.98
CA GLU A 56 9.89 -9.23 4.72
C GLU A 56 10.23 -10.60 4.15
N MET A 57 9.32 -11.20 3.40
CA MET A 57 9.66 -12.38 2.61
C MET A 57 10.73 -12.03 1.57
N ASP A 58 11.47 -13.04 1.11
CA ASP A 58 12.36 -12.86 -0.04
C ASP A 58 11.58 -12.35 -1.25
N LEU A 59 12.20 -11.45 -2.02
CA LEU A 59 11.56 -10.87 -3.22
C LEU A 59 11.09 -11.97 -4.17
N HIS A 60 9.79 -12.07 -4.34
CA HIS A 60 9.18 -13.04 -5.24
C HIS A 60 8.71 -12.39 -6.54
N LYS A 61 9.40 -12.73 -7.62
CA LYS A 61 9.03 -12.29 -8.97
C LYS A 61 7.96 -13.19 -9.56
N VAL A 62 6.75 -12.67 -9.72
CA VAL A 62 5.66 -13.41 -10.37
C VAL A 62 5.79 -13.36 -11.88
N ALA A 63 4.94 -14.13 -12.59
CA ALA A 63 4.87 -14.05 -14.04
C ALA A 63 4.65 -12.61 -14.55
N CYS A 64 5.35 -12.22 -15.61
CA CYS A 64 5.23 -10.89 -16.21
C CYS A 64 3.82 -10.64 -16.76
N PHE A 65 3.26 -9.44 -16.60
CA PHE A 65 1.93 -9.09 -17.08
C PHE A 65 1.97 -8.70 -18.55
N LYS A 66 1.19 -9.41 -19.38
CA LYS A 66 1.05 -9.08 -20.78
C LYS A 66 0.13 -7.86 -20.93
N LYS A 67 0.69 -6.78 -21.46
CA LYS A 67 -0.07 -5.57 -21.77
C LYS A 67 -1.15 -5.84 -22.83
N ASN A 68 -2.31 -5.21 -22.66
CA ASN A 68 -3.32 -5.13 -23.70
C ASN A 68 -2.95 -4.09 -24.78
N LYS A 69 -3.72 -4.09 -25.88
CA LYS A 69 -3.58 -3.10 -26.96
C LYS A 69 -4.07 -1.69 -26.59
N LYS A 70 -4.84 -1.57 -25.49
CA LYS A 70 -5.44 -0.31 -25.02
C LYS A 70 -4.62 0.26 -23.86
N GLY A 71 -4.63 1.58 -23.69
CA GLY A 71 -3.84 2.25 -22.65
C GLY A 71 -2.37 2.40 -23.03
N THR A 72 -1.70 3.36 -22.39
CA THR A 72 -0.27 3.60 -22.58
C THR A 72 0.55 2.63 -21.73
N ASP A 73 1.83 2.46 -22.08
CA ASP A 73 2.77 1.70 -21.26
C ASP A 73 2.89 2.31 -19.86
N ALA A 74 2.99 3.64 -19.79
CA ALA A 74 3.05 4.38 -18.52
C ALA A 74 1.82 4.17 -17.64
N GLU A 75 0.61 4.14 -18.21
CA GLU A 75 -0.62 3.86 -17.45
C GLU A 75 -0.64 2.42 -16.92
N TYR A 76 -0.19 1.47 -17.74
CA TYR A 76 -0.10 0.07 -17.35
C TYR A 76 0.91 -0.14 -16.21
N ASP A 77 2.10 0.47 -16.35
CA ASP A 77 3.15 0.42 -15.33
C ASP A 77 2.72 1.11 -14.04
N ARG A 78 2.01 2.25 -14.13
CA ARG A 78 1.46 2.93 -12.94
C ARG A 78 0.48 2.02 -12.20
N GLN A 79 -0.47 1.40 -12.90
CA GLN A 79 -1.45 0.53 -12.27
C GLN A 79 -0.79 -0.73 -11.69
N LEU A 80 0.15 -1.38 -12.40
CA LEU A 80 0.91 -2.50 -11.83
C LEU A 80 1.67 -2.10 -10.57
N LYS A 81 2.32 -0.92 -10.57
CA LYS A 81 3.01 -0.45 -9.38
C LYS A 81 2.06 -0.20 -8.22
N GLY A 82 0.88 0.37 -8.48
CA GLY A 82 -0.17 0.50 -7.46
C GLY A 82 -0.57 -0.84 -6.86
N GLN A 83 -0.73 -1.88 -7.70
CA GLN A 83 -0.98 -3.24 -7.23
C GLN A 83 0.18 -3.76 -6.37
N GLN A 84 1.42 -3.61 -6.83
CA GLN A 84 2.60 -4.08 -6.12
C GLN A 84 2.76 -3.42 -4.76
N ASP A 85 2.68 -2.09 -4.72
CA ASP A 85 2.81 -1.31 -3.49
C ASP A 85 1.74 -1.72 -2.48
N GLY A 86 0.50 -1.93 -2.95
CA GLY A 86 -0.59 -2.42 -2.10
C GLY A 86 -0.38 -3.84 -1.57
N ILE A 87 0.18 -4.76 -2.39
CA ILE A 87 0.53 -6.10 -1.93
C ILE A 87 1.63 -6.03 -0.87
N ASN A 88 2.71 -5.30 -1.16
CA ASN A 88 3.90 -5.21 -0.32
C ASN A 88 3.66 -4.43 0.98
N ASP A 89 2.58 -3.64 1.07
CA ASP A 89 2.17 -3.01 2.32
C ASP A 89 1.37 -3.94 3.24
N MET A 90 0.92 -5.11 2.78
CA MET A 90 0.29 -6.09 3.66
C MET A 90 1.31 -6.97 4.37
N THR A 91 0.94 -7.39 5.59
CA THR A 91 1.59 -8.54 6.21
C THR A 91 1.19 -9.84 5.49
N VAL A 92 2.00 -10.88 5.63
CA VAL A 92 1.73 -12.22 5.08
C VAL A 92 0.43 -12.78 5.63
N LYS A 93 0.11 -12.51 6.91
CA LYS A 93 -1.15 -12.95 7.50
C LYS A 93 -2.35 -12.20 6.90
N GLU A 94 -2.30 -10.88 6.79
CA GLU A 94 -3.38 -10.10 6.18
C GLU A 94 -3.63 -10.53 4.74
N TYR A 95 -2.57 -10.73 3.96
CA TYR A 95 -2.68 -11.25 2.59
C TYR A 95 -3.41 -12.60 2.57
N LEU A 96 -3.00 -13.57 3.40
CA LEU A 96 -3.61 -14.90 3.44
C LEU A 96 -5.07 -14.88 3.91
N ASP A 97 -5.38 -14.12 4.97
CA ASP A 97 -6.76 -13.95 5.47
C ASP A 97 -7.66 -13.35 4.39
N ASN A 98 -7.18 -12.32 3.68
CA ASN A 98 -7.92 -11.68 2.59
C ASN A 98 -8.11 -12.62 1.39
N ARG A 99 -7.09 -13.43 1.05
CA ARG A 99 -7.19 -14.46 0.01
C ARG A 99 -8.20 -15.54 0.37
N GLU A 100 -8.24 -15.99 1.62
CA GLU A 100 -9.25 -16.93 2.12
C GLU A 100 -10.66 -16.33 2.04
N ALA A 101 -10.85 -15.10 2.52
CA ALA A 101 -12.11 -14.40 2.44
C ALA A 101 -12.57 -14.26 0.98
N TYR A 102 -11.69 -13.84 0.06
CA TYR A 102 -12.00 -13.75 -1.36
C TYR A 102 -12.39 -15.11 -1.95
N ASN A 103 -11.71 -16.20 -1.59
CA ASN A 103 -12.06 -17.53 -2.10
C ASN A 103 -13.44 -18.01 -1.59
N LYS A 104 -13.84 -17.59 -0.38
CA LYS A 104 -15.15 -17.93 0.21
C LYS A 104 -16.31 -17.13 -0.35
N ILE A 105 -16.16 -15.80 -0.49
CA ILE A 105 -17.26 -14.89 -0.83
C ILE A 105 -17.09 -14.12 -2.13
N GLY A 106 -15.92 -14.24 -2.78
CA GLY A 106 -15.60 -13.50 -4.00
C GLY A 106 -15.69 -12.00 -3.77
N ARG A 107 -16.54 -11.33 -4.57
CA ARG A 107 -16.81 -9.88 -4.50
C ARG A 107 -18.21 -9.57 -3.96
N LYS A 108 -18.84 -10.50 -3.23
CA LYS A 108 -20.18 -10.25 -2.67
C LYS A 108 -20.10 -9.11 -1.65
N GLY A 109 -20.93 -8.07 -1.84
CA GLY A 109 -21.04 -6.93 -0.92
C GLY A 109 -20.24 -5.69 -1.28
N THR A 110 -19.39 -5.71 -2.32
CA THR A 110 -18.42 -4.64 -2.59
C THR A 110 -18.88 -3.50 -3.50
N GLY A 111 -20.06 -3.64 -4.11
CA GLY A 111 -20.57 -2.65 -5.08
C GLY A 111 -20.82 -1.26 -4.49
N SER A 112 -21.14 -1.17 -3.20
CA SER A 112 -21.44 0.09 -2.52
C SER A 112 -20.18 0.95 -2.32
N ALA A 113 -19.07 0.34 -1.91
CA ALA A 113 -17.77 1.02 -1.76
C ALA A 113 -17.27 1.53 -3.11
N GLN A 114 -17.39 0.71 -4.16
CA GLN A 114 -17.02 1.10 -5.52
C GLN A 114 -17.84 2.28 -6.03
N GLN A 115 -19.17 2.27 -5.83
CA GLN A 115 -20.04 3.37 -6.26
C GLN A 115 -19.70 4.67 -5.54
N LYS A 116 -19.56 4.63 -4.21
CA LYS A 116 -19.20 5.80 -3.40
C LYS A 116 -17.85 6.40 -3.83
N ALA A 117 -16.88 5.56 -4.14
CA ALA A 117 -15.58 6.04 -4.63
C ALA A 117 -15.72 6.71 -6.01
N ARG A 118 -16.51 6.14 -6.92
CA ARG A 118 -16.78 6.74 -8.24
C ARG A 118 -17.45 8.12 -8.10
N ASP A 119 -18.42 8.27 -7.20
CA ASP A 119 -19.10 9.56 -6.98
C ASP A 119 -18.13 10.62 -6.44
N ASN A 120 -17.24 10.23 -5.52
CA ASN A 120 -16.18 11.10 -5.00
C ASN A 120 -15.17 11.49 -6.10
N PHE A 121 -14.78 10.56 -6.96
CA PHE A 121 -13.87 10.83 -8.08
C PHE A 121 -14.50 11.74 -9.13
N GLU A 122 -15.76 11.52 -9.49
CA GLU A 122 -16.51 12.40 -10.39
C GLU A 122 -16.54 13.83 -9.86
N SER A 123 -16.81 13.99 -8.56
CA SER A 123 -16.79 15.29 -7.87
C SER A 123 -15.41 15.96 -7.90
N LYS A 124 -14.34 15.19 -7.71
CA LYS A 124 -12.95 15.69 -7.82
C LYS A 124 -12.61 16.13 -9.24
N LEU A 125 -12.95 15.32 -10.25
CA LEU A 125 -12.74 15.64 -11.66
C LEU A 125 -13.52 16.90 -12.07
N PHE A 126 -14.78 16.98 -11.66
CA PHE A 126 -15.60 18.16 -11.88
C PHE A 126 -14.95 19.43 -11.34
N ASN A 127 -14.49 19.42 -10.08
CA ASN A 127 -13.81 20.56 -9.48
C ASN A 127 -12.48 20.89 -10.18
N LYS A 128 -11.73 19.87 -10.62
CA LYS A 128 -10.51 20.05 -11.42
C LYS A 128 -10.82 20.75 -12.74
N TYR A 129 -11.77 20.27 -13.53
CA TYR A 129 -12.13 20.90 -14.81
C TYR A 129 -12.69 22.30 -14.61
N LYS A 130 -13.48 22.55 -13.56
CA LYS A 130 -13.91 23.90 -13.24
C LYS A 130 -12.73 24.84 -13.04
N LYS A 131 -11.71 24.41 -12.30
CA LYS A 131 -10.50 25.22 -12.06
C LYS A 131 -9.72 25.45 -13.35
N GLU A 132 -9.56 24.42 -14.19
CA GLU A 132 -8.85 24.51 -15.46
C GLU A 132 -9.58 25.43 -16.44
N LEU A 133 -10.85 25.16 -16.74
CA LEU A 133 -11.67 25.95 -17.67
C LEU A 133 -11.81 27.42 -17.24
N ARG A 134 -11.86 27.70 -15.92
CA ARG A 134 -11.85 29.09 -15.41
C ARG A 134 -10.56 29.82 -15.74
N LYS A 135 -9.43 29.10 -15.78
CA LYS A 135 -8.08 29.63 -16.01
C LYS A 135 -7.76 29.74 -17.50
N THR A 136 -8.10 28.72 -18.28
CA THR A 136 -7.77 28.62 -19.71
C THR A 136 -8.79 29.35 -20.57
N ASP A 137 -10.07 29.04 -20.39
CA ASP A 137 -11.15 29.48 -21.28
C ASP A 137 -11.96 30.64 -20.68
N ARG A 138 -11.62 31.03 -19.44
CA ARG A 138 -12.28 32.10 -18.66
C ARG A 138 -13.80 31.89 -18.49
N LEU A 139 -14.30 30.66 -18.66
CA LEU A 139 -15.71 30.30 -18.52
C LEU A 139 -16.25 30.59 -17.11
N ARG A 140 -17.53 30.98 -17.02
CA ARG A 140 -18.25 31.29 -15.78
C ARG A 140 -19.70 30.81 -15.87
N GLY A 141 -20.42 30.88 -14.75
CA GLY A 141 -21.85 30.57 -14.69
C GLY A 141 -22.18 29.16 -15.15
N GLU A 142 -23.35 29.00 -15.74
CA GLU A 142 -23.90 27.72 -16.17
C GLU A 142 -23.04 27.01 -17.23
N GLU A 143 -22.44 27.76 -18.15
CA GLU A 143 -21.58 27.19 -19.20
C GLU A 143 -20.37 26.46 -18.61
N LEU A 144 -19.74 27.06 -17.59
CA LEU A 144 -18.63 26.42 -16.87
C LEU A 144 -19.08 25.12 -16.19
N GLU A 145 -20.20 25.15 -15.48
CA GLU A 145 -20.73 23.99 -14.76
C GLU A 145 -21.06 22.86 -15.73
N SER A 146 -21.77 23.17 -16.82
CA SER A 146 -22.15 22.22 -17.86
C SER A 146 -20.92 21.60 -18.53
N ARG A 147 -19.94 22.41 -18.91
CA ARG A 147 -18.72 21.92 -19.57
C ARG A 147 -17.85 21.06 -18.65
N ALA A 148 -17.67 21.48 -17.40
CA ALA A 148 -16.92 20.69 -16.42
C ALA A 148 -17.60 19.36 -16.11
N ASN A 149 -18.93 19.36 -15.96
CA ASN A 149 -19.73 18.16 -15.72
C ASN A 149 -19.64 17.20 -16.92
N PHE A 150 -19.74 17.71 -18.14
CA PHE A 150 -19.58 16.92 -19.36
C PHE A 150 -18.21 16.24 -19.42
N LEU A 151 -17.12 16.97 -19.13
CA LEU A 151 -15.76 16.42 -19.13
C LEU A 151 -15.57 15.37 -18.02
N ALA A 152 -16.04 15.65 -16.80
CA ALA A 152 -15.97 14.70 -15.69
C ALA A 152 -16.71 13.40 -16.03
N LYS A 153 -17.95 13.48 -16.53
CA LYS A 153 -18.74 12.31 -16.93
C LYS A 153 -18.14 11.57 -18.11
N ARG A 154 -17.56 12.28 -19.08
CA ARG A 154 -16.86 11.66 -20.21
C ARG A 154 -15.68 10.82 -19.71
N ASP A 155 -14.86 11.37 -18.84
CA ASP A 155 -13.67 10.69 -18.33
C ASP A 155 -14.06 9.51 -17.40
N MET A 156 -15.10 9.69 -16.56
CA MET A 156 -15.66 8.62 -15.71
C MET A 156 -16.26 7.44 -16.48
N LYS A 157 -16.49 7.55 -17.79
CA LYS A 157 -16.87 6.41 -18.65
C LYS A 157 -15.68 5.50 -18.99
N THR A 158 -14.47 6.06 -18.97
CA THR A 158 -13.23 5.35 -19.34
C THR A 158 -12.41 4.91 -18.13
N LEU A 159 -12.70 5.49 -16.96
CA LEU A 159 -11.95 5.28 -15.74
C LEU A 159 -12.71 4.36 -14.77
N ASN A 160 -11.96 3.47 -14.12
CA ASN A 160 -12.44 2.62 -13.03
C ASN A 160 -11.79 3.01 -11.70
N ALA A 161 -12.60 2.96 -10.66
CA ALA A 161 -12.13 2.83 -9.28
C ALA A 161 -11.20 1.60 -9.17
N LEU A 162 -10.00 1.80 -8.63
CA LEU A 162 -8.98 0.77 -8.47
C LEU A 162 -8.88 0.32 -7.00
N HIS A 163 -8.85 -0.99 -6.82
CA HIS A 163 -8.35 -1.62 -5.61
C HIS A 163 -6.85 -1.84 -5.79
N ASN A 164 -6.04 -1.31 -4.87
CA ASN A 164 -4.59 -1.50 -4.84
C ASN A 164 -4.24 -2.10 -3.45
N PRO A 165 -4.15 -3.43 -3.31
CA PRO A 165 -4.18 -4.40 -4.39
C PRO A 165 -5.58 -4.84 -4.84
N ASP A 166 -5.71 -5.53 -5.97
CA ASP A 166 -6.94 -6.19 -6.43
C ASP A 166 -7.37 -7.18 -5.36
N MET A 167 -8.67 -7.26 -5.08
CA MET A 167 -9.21 -8.25 -4.13
C MET A 167 -8.82 -9.69 -4.47
N ILE A 168 -8.66 -10.01 -5.78
CA ILE A 168 -8.15 -11.32 -6.21
C ILE A 168 -6.75 -11.58 -5.65
N ALA A 169 -5.92 -10.53 -5.55
CA ALA A 169 -4.56 -10.56 -5.03
C ALA A 169 -4.48 -10.15 -3.54
N GLY A 170 -5.57 -10.36 -2.78
CA GLY A 170 -5.58 -10.14 -1.33
C GLY A 170 -5.89 -8.72 -0.89
N GLY A 171 -6.33 -7.83 -1.79
CA GLY A 171 -6.73 -6.47 -1.41
C GLY A 171 -8.05 -6.39 -0.66
N TYR A 172 -8.18 -5.32 0.13
CA TYR A 172 -9.42 -4.98 0.83
C TYR A 172 -10.47 -4.40 -0.13
N ASP A 173 -11.72 -4.36 0.33
CA ASP A 173 -12.81 -3.66 -0.35
C ASP A 173 -12.74 -2.13 -0.12
N ASN A 174 -11.59 -1.54 -0.40
CA ASN A 174 -11.37 -0.10 -0.43
C ASN A 174 -10.86 0.32 -1.81
N VAL A 175 -11.42 1.41 -2.32
CA VAL A 175 -10.94 2.03 -3.55
C VAL A 175 -10.00 3.15 -3.17
N VAL A 176 -8.78 3.10 -3.66
CA VAL A 176 -7.72 4.07 -3.32
C VAL A 176 -7.24 4.91 -4.50
N ASP A 177 -7.55 4.51 -5.73
CA ASP A 177 -7.14 5.23 -6.94
C ASP A 177 -8.17 5.14 -8.08
N LEU A 178 -7.97 5.91 -9.14
CA LEU A 178 -8.76 5.94 -10.37
C LEU A 178 -7.82 5.76 -11.58
N GLY A 179 -8.12 4.81 -12.47
CA GLY A 179 -7.30 4.57 -13.65
C GLY A 179 -8.06 4.02 -14.84
N ASP A 180 -7.38 3.89 -15.97
CA ASP A 180 -7.95 3.35 -17.21
C ASP A 180 -8.59 1.97 -16.97
N ALA A 181 -9.88 1.86 -17.30
CA ALA A 181 -10.67 0.66 -17.06
C ALA A 181 -10.21 -0.55 -17.90
N SER A 182 -9.69 -0.30 -19.11
CA SER A 182 -9.21 -1.36 -20.00
C SER A 182 -7.90 -1.95 -19.48
N VAL A 183 -7.01 -1.10 -18.96
CA VAL A 183 -5.77 -1.51 -18.29
C VAL A 183 -6.10 -2.31 -17.03
N ASN A 184 -6.95 -1.79 -16.15
CA ASN A 184 -7.33 -2.47 -14.90
C ASN A 184 -7.92 -3.86 -15.18
N LYS A 185 -8.85 -3.95 -16.14
CA LYS A 185 -9.45 -5.24 -16.55
C LYS A 185 -8.39 -6.20 -17.09
N SER A 186 -7.42 -5.71 -17.85
CA SER A 186 -6.34 -6.53 -18.39
C SER A 186 -5.44 -7.08 -17.29
N ILE A 187 -5.07 -6.29 -16.29
CA ILE A 187 -4.27 -6.74 -15.14
C ILE A 187 -5.10 -7.76 -14.33
N GLY A 188 -6.33 -7.40 -13.99
CA GLY A 188 -7.24 -8.23 -13.18
C GLY A 188 -7.49 -9.63 -13.77
N SER A 189 -7.64 -9.73 -15.10
CA SER A 189 -7.85 -11.01 -15.78
C SER A 189 -6.66 -11.97 -15.74
N GLN A 190 -5.46 -11.47 -15.42
CA GLN A 190 -4.23 -12.26 -15.49
C GLN A 190 -3.84 -12.88 -14.14
N TRP A 191 -4.45 -12.46 -13.03
CA TRP A 191 -4.10 -12.96 -11.71
C TRP A 191 -4.17 -14.49 -11.58
N LYS A 192 -5.22 -15.10 -12.15
CA LYS A 192 -5.49 -16.54 -12.08
C LYS A 192 -4.88 -17.34 -13.23
N ASN A 193 -4.15 -16.69 -14.14
CA ASN A 193 -3.59 -17.35 -15.31
C ASN A 193 -2.14 -17.72 -15.07
N ASN A 194 -1.77 -18.90 -15.56
CA ASN A 194 -0.40 -19.33 -15.75
C ASN A 194 0.26 -18.42 -16.79
N GLY A 195 1.02 -17.44 -16.30
CA GLY A 195 1.72 -16.47 -17.14
C GLY A 195 3.05 -17.01 -17.66
N LYS A 196 3.95 -16.09 -18.00
CA LYS A 196 5.31 -16.40 -18.43
C LYS A 196 6.34 -15.67 -17.58
N ASP A 197 7.53 -16.22 -17.48
CA ASP A 197 8.70 -15.49 -16.97
C ASP A 197 9.27 -14.53 -18.02
N ASP A 198 10.36 -13.84 -17.68
CA ASP A 198 11.06 -12.90 -18.56
C ASP A 198 11.70 -13.57 -19.79
N ALA A 199 11.99 -14.87 -19.70
CA ALA A 199 12.51 -15.67 -20.81
C ALA A 199 11.39 -16.22 -21.71
N GLY A 200 10.12 -15.97 -21.37
CA GLY A 200 8.96 -16.41 -22.13
C GLY A 200 8.51 -17.85 -21.83
N ASN A 201 9.12 -18.50 -20.82
CA ASN A 201 8.74 -19.84 -20.37
C ASN A 201 7.42 -19.77 -19.62
N LYS A 202 6.54 -20.74 -19.86
CA LYS A 202 5.25 -20.82 -19.17
C LYS A 202 5.44 -21.31 -17.74
N LEU A 203 4.88 -20.61 -16.77
CA LEU A 203 4.89 -21.05 -15.37
C LEU A 203 3.77 -22.05 -15.07
N ILE A 204 4.01 -22.92 -14.10
CA ILE A 204 3.08 -23.99 -13.70
C ILE A 204 1.97 -23.51 -12.77
N SER A 205 2.20 -22.40 -12.05
CA SER A 205 1.23 -21.78 -11.16
C SER A 205 0.80 -20.43 -11.69
N SER A 206 -0.41 -20.01 -11.32
CA SER A 206 -0.86 -18.63 -11.47
C SER A 206 -0.09 -17.69 -10.54
N ARG A 207 -0.22 -16.39 -10.75
CA ARG A 207 0.44 -15.37 -9.91
C ARG A 207 -0.04 -15.46 -8.47
N VAL A 208 -1.35 -15.57 -8.27
CA VAL A 208 -1.92 -15.67 -6.91
C VAL A 208 -1.56 -16.97 -6.23
N GLU A 209 -1.52 -18.11 -6.94
CA GLU A 209 -1.06 -19.37 -6.35
C GLU A 209 0.42 -19.30 -5.94
N ALA A 210 1.27 -18.70 -6.77
CA ALA A 210 2.67 -18.50 -6.43
C ALA A 210 2.84 -17.63 -5.18
N MET A 211 2.12 -16.51 -5.11
CA MET A 211 2.11 -15.63 -3.94
C MET A 211 1.53 -16.33 -2.70
N ASP A 212 0.44 -17.09 -2.83
CA ASP A 212 -0.17 -17.86 -1.75
C ASP A 212 0.83 -18.88 -1.16
N THR A 213 1.61 -19.55 -2.01
CA THR A 213 2.66 -20.48 -1.56
C THR A 213 3.78 -19.75 -0.83
N GLN A 214 4.27 -18.62 -1.35
CA GLN A 214 5.34 -17.88 -0.69
C GLN A 214 4.90 -17.26 0.64
N ALA A 215 3.69 -16.71 0.70
CA ALA A 215 3.14 -16.13 1.93
C ALA A 215 2.98 -17.20 3.03
N LYS A 216 2.55 -18.43 2.68
CA LYS A 216 2.48 -19.55 3.64
C LYS A 216 3.86 -19.92 4.18
N LYS A 217 4.85 -20.02 3.30
CA LYS A 217 6.25 -20.29 3.69
C LYS A 217 6.78 -19.19 4.63
N ALA A 218 6.58 -17.93 4.26
CA ALA A 218 7.01 -16.79 5.07
C ALA A 218 6.26 -16.71 6.41
N LEU A 219 4.99 -17.09 6.47
CA LEU A 219 4.24 -17.19 7.71
C LEU A 219 4.87 -18.21 8.68
N GLU A 220 5.31 -19.37 8.17
CA GLU A 220 5.98 -20.40 8.96
C GLU A 220 7.40 -19.99 9.41
N GLU A 221 8.16 -19.35 8.52
CA GLU A 221 9.58 -19.03 8.76
C GLU A 221 9.81 -17.69 9.49
N LEU A 222 9.00 -16.68 9.17
CA LEU A 222 9.20 -15.29 9.60
C LEU A 222 8.12 -14.81 10.57
N GLY A 223 6.96 -15.48 10.58
CA GLY A 223 5.82 -15.15 11.43
C GLY A 223 4.75 -14.28 10.73
N PRO A 224 3.61 -14.05 11.39
CA PRO A 224 2.43 -13.42 10.79
C PRO A 224 2.62 -11.96 10.40
N ASP A 225 3.49 -11.25 11.13
CA ASP A 225 3.75 -9.82 10.93
C ASP A 225 4.78 -9.53 9.82
N ALA A 226 5.32 -10.59 9.19
CA ALA A 226 6.25 -10.40 8.09
C ALA A 226 5.54 -9.72 6.90
N LYS A 227 6.23 -8.83 6.18
CA LYS A 227 5.68 -8.15 5.00
C LYS A 227 5.73 -9.04 3.76
N MET A 228 4.73 -8.88 2.89
CA MET A 228 4.80 -9.38 1.52
C MET A 228 5.91 -8.65 0.74
N ASN A 229 6.52 -9.32 -0.24
CA ASN A 229 7.56 -8.73 -1.08
C ASN A 229 7.52 -9.34 -2.47
N VAL A 230 6.76 -8.73 -3.37
CA VAL A 230 6.57 -9.21 -4.74
C VAL A 230 7.01 -8.18 -5.77
N ASP A 231 7.43 -8.67 -6.94
CA ASP A 231 7.72 -7.87 -8.14
C ASP A 231 6.64 -8.11 -9.20
N LEU A 232 5.90 -7.05 -9.56
CA LEU A 232 4.90 -7.03 -10.61
C LEU A 232 5.37 -6.13 -11.75
N HIS A 233 5.70 -6.75 -12.88
CA HIS A 233 6.24 -6.06 -14.04
C HIS A 233 5.56 -6.51 -15.33
N ARG A 234 5.65 -5.70 -16.39
CA ARG A 234 5.19 -6.09 -17.73
C ARG A 234 6.14 -7.07 -18.39
N CYS A 235 5.60 -7.89 -19.27
CA CYS A 235 6.44 -8.66 -20.21
C CYS A 235 7.19 -7.73 -21.15
N LYS A 236 8.45 -8.10 -21.46
CA LYS A 236 9.28 -7.44 -22.47
C LYS A 236 8.93 -7.89 -23.89
#